data_AF-A0A4S2S0B2-F1
#
_entry.id   AF-A0A4S2S0B2-F1
#
_cell.length_a   1.000
_cell.length_b   1.000
_cell.length_c   1.000
_cell.angle_alpha   90.00
_cell.angle_beta   90.00
_cell.angle_gamma   90.00
#
_symmetry.space_group_name_H-M   'P 1'
#
loop_
_entity.id
_entity.type
_entity.pdbx_description
1 polymer ?
#
loop_
_entity_poly.entity_id
_entity_poly.type
_entity_poly.pdbx_seq_one_letter_code
_entity_poly.pdbx_strand_id
1 'polypeptide(L)' 'MPAQRKRRATWITQVERAAAAATLGCPPWEVGSCIGCGQLMRRYGRNAAMACDACRASAIPRQRGA' A
#
# COMPACT_ATOMS: atom_id res chain seq x y z
N MET A 1 10.27 22.49 2.49
CA MET A 1 8.98 21.90 2.04
C MET A 1 9.08 20.39 2.05
N PRO A 2 8.26 19.65 2.81
CA PRO A 2 7.80 18.34 2.37
C PRO A 2 6.31 18.44 2.04
N ALA A 3 5.97 18.09 0.80
CA ALA A 3 4.61 18.10 0.31
C ALA A 3 3.78 17.06 1.10
N GLN A 4 3.09 17.52 2.14
CA GLN A 4 1.92 16.87 2.70
C GLN A 4 0.84 16.84 1.62
N ARG A 5 0.92 15.85 0.71
CA ARG A 5 -0.12 15.57 -0.26
C ARG A 5 -1.33 15.09 0.53
N LYS A 6 -2.23 16.04 0.79
CA LYS A 6 -3.48 15.88 1.53
C LYS A 6 -4.14 14.55 1.19
N ARG A 7 -4.51 13.81 2.25
CA ARG A 7 -5.45 12.70 2.22
C ARG A 7 -6.82 13.22 1.74
N ARG A 8 -6.99 13.39 0.43
CA ARG A 8 -8.33 13.20 -0.13
C ARG A 8 -8.55 11.69 -0.03
N ALA A 9 -9.65 11.28 0.58
CA ALA A 9 -10.18 9.93 0.43
C ALA A 9 -10.60 9.77 -1.04
N THR A 10 -9.63 9.76 -1.94
CA THR A 10 -9.84 9.56 -3.36
C THR A 10 -9.94 8.06 -3.50
N TRP A 11 -11.14 7.60 -3.83
CA TRP A 11 -11.38 6.24 -4.26
C TRP A 11 -10.28 5.87 -5.26
N ILE A 12 -9.54 4.78 -4.98
CA ILE A 12 -8.51 4.29 -5.88
C ILE A 12 -9.18 4.11 -7.24
N THR A 13 -8.76 4.91 -8.21
CA THR A 13 -9.33 4.83 -9.55
C THR A 13 -8.92 3.50 -10.17
N GLN A 14 -9.71 3.00 -11.11
CA GLN A 14 -9.38 1.76 -11.82
C GLN A 14 -8.02 1.86 -12.53
N VAL A 15 -7.66 3.07 -12.98
CA VAL A 15 -6.34 3.40 -13.57
C VAL A 15 -5.21 3.29 -12.54
N GLU A 16 -5.35 3.85 -11.33
CA GLU A 16 -4.35 3.69 -10.27
C GLU A 16 -4.17 2.22 -9.87
N ARG A 17 -5.29 1.47 -9.82
CA ARG A 17 -5.26 0.04 -9.53
C ARG A 17 -4.54 -0.75 -10.63
N ALA A 18 -4.79 -0.41 -11.89
CA ALA A 18 -4.15 -1.03 -13.06
C ALA A 18 -2.65 -0.70 -13.13
N ALA A 19 -2.26 0.56 -12.87
CA ALA A 19 -0.86 0.98 -12.84
C ALA A 19 -0.08 0.29 -11.71
N ALA A 20 -0.69 0.16 -10.53
CA ALA A 20 -0.11 -0.59 -9.42
C ALA A 20 -0.01 -2.09 -9.76
N ALA A 21 -1.04 -2.67 -10.40
CA ALA A 21 -1.02 -4.04 -10.89
C ALA A 21 0.12 -4.31 -11.88
N ALA A 22 0.31 -3.41 -12.85
CA ALA A 22 1.39 -3.48 -13.83
C ALA A 22 2.77 -3.41 -13.14
N THR A 23 2.95 -2.49 -12.19
CA THR A 23 4.19 -2.36 -11.41
C THR A 23 4.46 -3.60 -10.56
N LEU A 24 3.41 -4.20 -10.00
CA LEU A 24 3.52 -5.39 -9.15
C LEU A 24 3.60 -6.69 -9.94
N GLY A 25 3.36 -6.70 -11.26
CA GLY A 25 3.32 -7.91 -12.09
C GLY A 25 2.14 -8.82 -11.72
N CYS A 26 0.95 -8.24 -11.62
CA CYS A 26 -0.12 -8.72 -10.78
C CYS A 26 -1.47 -8.30 -11.36
N PRO A 27 -2.55 -9.10 -11.32
CA PRO A 27 -3.83 -8.66 -11.84
C PRO A 27 -4.49 -7.63 -10.91
N PRO A 28 -5.30 -6.68 -11.43
CA PRO A 28 -5.86 -5.57 -10.64
C PRO A 28 -6.73 -5.99 -9.45
N TRP A 29 -7.33 -7.19 -9.50
CA TRP A 29 -8.11 -7.75 -8.40
C TRP A 29 -7.25 -8.22 -7.22
N GLU A 30 -5.96 -8.53 -7.46
CA GLU A 30 -5.00 -8.83 -6.39
C GLU A 30 -4.50 -7.56 -5.67
N VAL A 31 -4.71 -6.38 -6.27
CA VAL A 31 -4.26 -5.10 -5.72
C VAL A 31 -5.27 -4.57 -4.69
N GLY A 32 -4.78 -4.25 -3.50
CA GLY A 32 -5.53 -3.59 -2.43
C GLY A 32 -4.65 -2.65 -1.60
N SER A 33 -5.24 -2.00 -0.61
CA SER A 33 -4.51 -1.08 0.28
C SER A 33 -3.91 -1.80 1.49
N CYS A 34 -2.67 -1.41 1.81
CA CYS A 34 -1.97 -1.76 3.05
C CYS A 34 -2.76 -1.30 4.29
N ILE A 35 -2.86 -2.17 5.30
CA ILE A 35 -3.56 -1.83 6.55
C ILE A 35 -2.86 -0.74 7.39
N GLY A 36 -1.54 -0.60 7.25
CA GLY A 36 -0.75 0.36 8.02
C GLY A 36 -0.68 1.76 7.37
N CYS A 37 -0.28 1.83 6.11
CA CYS A 37 -0.02 3.11 5.41
C CYS A 37 -1.04 3.45 4.32
N GLY A 38 -1.95 2.54 3.96
CA GLY A 38 -2.92 2.75 2.88
C GLY A 38 -2.36 2.64 1.46
N GLN A 39 -1.05 2.39 1.29
CA GLN A 39 -0.41 2.24 -0.02
C GLN A 39 -0.99 1.05 -0.80
N LEU A 40 -1.10 1.18 -2.12
CA LEU A 40 -1.44 0.07 -3.01
C LEU A 40 -0.35 -1.00 -2.98
N MET A 41 -0.78 -2.24 -2.78
CA MET A 41 0.07 -3.43 -2.72
C MET A 41 -0.74 -4.66 -3.12
N ARG A 42 -0.05 -5.78 -3.32
CA ARG A 42 -0.67 -7.07 -3.56
C ARG A 42 -1.29 -7.59 -2.25
N ARG A 43 -2.60 -7.45 -2.09
CA ARG A 43 -3.35 -7.81 -0.88
C ARG A 43 -4.09 -9.13 -1.01
N TYR A 44 -4.42 -9.55 -2.23
CA TYR A 44 -5.09 -10.82 -2.51
C TYR A 44 -4.23 -11.68 -3.44
N GLY A 45 -4.48 -12.99 -3.46
CA GLY A 45 -3.75 -13.94 -4.32
C GLY A 45 -2.65 -14.74 -3.60
N ARG A 46 -1.78 -15.40 -4.39
CA ARG A 46 -0.77 -16.35 -3.88
C ARG A 46 0.35 -15.69 -3.06
N ASN A 47 0.64 -14.42 -3.34
CA ASN A 47 1.63 -13.61 -2.61
C ASN A 47 0.96 -12.49 -1.81
N ALA A 48 -0.25 -12.75 -1.28
CA ALA A 48 -1.02 -11.79 -0.51
C ALA A 48 -0.33 -11.40 0.81
N ALA A 49 -0.33 -10.10 1.11
CA ALA A 49 0.10 -9.58 2.39
C ALA A 49 -0.93 -8.58 2.95
N MET A 50 -1.03 -8.48 4.28
CA MET A 50 -1.88 -7.47 4.94
C MET A 50 -1.19 -6.11 5.08
N ALA A 51 0.14 -6.10 5.15
CA ALA A 51 0.97 -4.91 5.26
C ALA A 51 2.10 -4.95 4.23
N CYS A 52 2.47 -3.79 3.70
CA CYS A 52 3.58 -3.66 2.75
C CYS A 52 4.92 -3.90 3.46
N ASP A 53 5.98 -4.18 2.70
CA ASP A 53 7.29 -4.49 3.27
C ASP A 53 7.85 -3.35 4.13
N ALA A 54 7.55 -2.09 3.79
CA ALA A 54 7.90 -0.96 4.65
C ALA A 54 7.18 -0.99 6.00
N CYS A 55 5.88 -1.29 6.03
CA CYS A 55 5.12 -1.44 7.28
C CYS A 55 5.51 -2.70 8.05
N ARG A 56 5.87 -3.79 7.36
CA ARG A 56 6.41 -5.02 7.99
C ARG A 56 7.79 -4.77 8.60
N ALA A 57 8.66 -4.05 7.91
CA ALA A 57 9.94 -3.60 8.45
C ALA A 57 9.77 -2.61 9.61
N SER A 58 8.72 -1.80 9.59
CA SER A 58 8.37 -0.88 10.69
C SER A 58 7.68 -1.56 11.87
N ALA A 59 7.15 -2.78 11.69
CA ALA A 59 6.57 -3.59 12.77
C ALA A 59 7.64 -4.25 13.64
N ILE A 60 8.92 -4.19 13.25
CA ILE A 60 10.02 -4.32 14.21
C ILE A 60 9.85 -3.14 15.18
N PRO A 61 9.63 -3.37 16.49
CA PRO A 61 9.26 -2.33 17.41
C PRO A 61 10.43 -1.35 17.59
N ARG A 62 10.51 -0.32 16.75
CA ARG A 62 11.19 0.92 17.10
C ARG A 62 10.26 1.68 18.03
N GLN A 63 10.17 1.16 19.26
CA GLN A 63 9.61 1.87 20.40
C GLN A 63 10.38 3.18 20.55
N ARG A 64 9.61 4.25 20.80
CA ARG A 64 9.97 5.47 21.55
C ARG A 64 10.60 6.64 20.78
N GLY A 65 9.86 7.74 20.79
CA GLY A 65 10.34 9.12 20.63
C GLY A 65 9.23 9.97 20.01
N ALA A 66 8.63 10.97 20.69
CA ALA A 66 8.85 11.58 21.99
C ALA A 66 7.53 12.22 22.44
#